data_AF-A0A2W1BQ30-F1
#
_entry.id   AF-A0A2W1BQ30-F1
#
_cell.length_a   1.000
_cell.length_b   1.000
_cell.length_c   1.000
_cell.angle_alpha   90.00
_cell.angle_beta   90.00
_cell.angle_gamma   90.00
#
_symmetry.space_group_name_H-M   'P 1'
#
loop_
_entity.id
_entity.type
_entity.pdbx_description
1 polymer ?
#
loop_
_entity_poly.entity_id
_entity_poly.type
_entity_poly.pdbx_seq_one_letter_code
_entity_poly.pdbx_strand_id
1 'polypeptide(L)'
;MRSNCPPAVLLNNHLDEEVQRILQPFHTLLTVFLSSKYRIRDNHINPNGFIFEFSGFSGLCFAFGATVYRLLKNENSGFDSNVMTNIIHYFLPAMRLLGFVTNFVLTIIHRYNNVILVLHIQRIYRSIDFSKSVDSYVLGNRITVAIILVTNGVIFTVFITMYNGFDVLNVLFDIYFVTLDVDFIYAIRILILLVRFLEEWIKSNKLIEEQAIDGEYSSKLRESHRYILLAYEMYKTTTQLM
;
A
#
# COMPACT_ATOMS: atom_id res chain seq x y z
N MET A 1 9.92 -22.54 3.66
CA MET A 1 9.37 -22.60 2.29
C MET A 1 10.07 -21.58 1.40
N ARG A 2 10.96 -22.02 0.50
CA ARG A 2 11.49 -21.13 -0.55
C ARG A 2 10.39 -21.02 -1.61
N SER A 3 9.67 -19.90 -1.62
CA SER A 3 8.78 -19.55 -2.72
C SER A 3 9.59 -19.61 -4.02
N ASN A 4 9.20 -20.50 -4.93
CA ASN A 4 9.78 -20.64 -6.27
C ASN A 4 9.42 -19.39 -7.08
N CYS A 5 10.14 -18.29 -6.84
CA CYS A 5 10.04 -17.13 -7.71
C CYS A 5 10.68 -17.51 -9.05
N PRO A 6 9.96 -17.36 -10.19
CA PRO A 6 10.54 -17.68 -11.48
C PRO A 6 11.78 -16.80 -11.71
N PRO A 7 12.97 -17.37 -11.95
CA PRO A 7 14.22 -16.62 -12.07
C PRO A 7 14.18 -15.58 -13.20
N ALA A 8 13.29 -15.75 -14.17
CA ALA A 8 13.08 -14.81 -15.27
C ALA A 8 12.49 -13.44 -14.84
N VAL A 9 11.76 -13.38 -13.72
CA VAL A 9 11.15 -12.11 -13.28
C VAL A 9 12.21 -11.13 -12.76
N LEU A 10 13.33 -11.62 -12.23
CA LEU A 10 14.40 -10.78 -11.67
C LEU A 10 15.35 -10.19 -12.72
N LEU A 11 15.34 -10.69 -13.96
CA LEU A 11 16.39 -10.34 -14.95
C LEU A 11 16.20 -8.96 -15.58
N ASN A 12 15.00 -8.37 -15.51
CA ASN A 12 14.72 -7.06 -16.10
C ASN A 12 13.74 -6.24 -15.25
N ASN A 13 14.19 -5.88 -14.04
CA ASN A 13 13.44 -5.10 -13.06
C ASN A 13 13.58 -3.58 -13.23
N HIS A 14 14.05 -3.13 -14.40
CA HIS A 14 14.23 -1.70 -14.67
C HIS A 14 12.87 -1.01 -14.84
N LEU A 15 12.60 -0.05 -13.96
CA LEU A 15 11.39 0.76 -13.92
C LEU A 15 11.57 2.01 -14.76
N ASP A 16 10.57 2.33 -15.58
CA ASP A 16 10.58 3.60 -16.32
C ASP A 16 10.36 4.77 -15.36
N GLU A 17 11.04 5.89 -15.62
CA GLU A 17 11.01 7.07 -14.76
C GLU A 17 9.58 7.60 -14.54
N GLU A 18 8.73 7.50 -15.57
CA GLU A 18 7.33 7.94 -15.50
C GLU A 18 6.50 7.05 -14.55
N VAL A 19 6.71 5.74 -14.59
CA VAL A 19 6.05 4.79 -13.67
C VAL A 19 6.57 4.99 -12.24
N GLN A 20 7.87 5.22 -12.09
CA GLN A 20 8.46 5.57 -10.81
C GLN A 20 7.81 6.84 -10.25
N ARG A 21 7.64 7.89 -11.07
CA ARG A 21 7.03 9.16 -10.68
C ARG A 21 5.57 8.99 -10.23
N ILE A 22 4.82 8.07 -10.83
CA ILE A 22 3.46 7.71 -10.43
C ILE A 22 3.43 7.10 -9.01
N LEU A 23 4.37 6.21 -8.70
CA LEU A 23 4.40 5.44 -7.46
C LEU A 23 5.17 6.14 -6.32
N GLN A 24 6.08 7.06 -6.65
CA GLN A 24 7.02 7.68 -5.72
C GLN A 24 6.38 8.38 -4.51
N PRO A 25 5.25 9.12 -4.63
CA PRO A 25 4.65 9.79 -3.46
C PRO A 25 4.27 8.80 -2.36
N PHE A 26 3.64 7.69 -2.72
CA PHE A 26 3.25 6.65 -1.77
C PHE A 26 4.43 5.80 -1.33
N HIS A 27 5.37 5.47 -2.23
CA HIS A 27 6.57 4.72 -1.87
C HIS A 27 7.40 5.47 -0.82
N THR A 28 7.58 6.79 -0.99
CA THR A 28 8.29 7.63 -0.01
C THR A 28 7.58 7.58 1.34
N LEU A 29 6.26 7.76 1.35
CA LEU A 29 5.47 7.77 2.58
C LEU A 29 5.51 6.43 3.31
N LEU A 30 5.25 5.32 2.60
CA LEU A 30 5.34 3.97 3.13
C LEU A 30 6.76 3.63 3.64
N THR A 31 7.80 4.16 3.00
CA THR A 31 9.19 3.98 3.44
C THR A 31 9.48 4.72 4.75
N VAL A 32 8.99 5.96 4.91
CA VAL A 32 9.09 6.71 6.17
C VAL A 32 8.39 5.96 7.30
N PHE A 33 7.26 5.32 7.02
CA PHE A 33 6.50 4.52 7.97
C PHE A 33 6.94 3.05 8.09
N LEU A 34 8.08 2.67 7.49
CA LEU A 34 8.61 1.29 7.54
C LEU A 34 7.60 0.21 7.06
N SER A 35 6.71 0.56 6.14
CA SER A 35 5.70 -0.31 5.53
C SER A 35 5.77 -0.34 4.00
N SER A 36 6.93 0.03 3.45
CA SER A 36 7.19 -0.09 2.02
C SER A 36 6.98 -1.54 1.57
N LYS A 37 6.21 -1.77 0.50
CA LYS A 37 5.91 -3.12 -0.02
C LYS A 37 7.03 -3.70 -0.90
N TYR A 38 7.91 -2.84 -1.38
CA TYR A 38 9.03 -3.15 -2.25
C TYR A 38 10.09 -2.05 -2.11
N ARG A 39 11.30 -2.30 -2.57
CA ARG A 39 12.40 -1.32 -2.59
C ARG A 39 12.64 -0.85 -4.01
N ILE A 40 12.59 0.46 -4.24
CA ILE A 40 13.09 1.08 -5.48
C ILE A 40 14.49 1.61 -5.20
N ARG A 41 15.48 1.17 -6.00
CA ARG A 41 16.85 1.67 -5.93
C ARG A 41 17.46 1.67 -7.34
N ASP A 42 18.04 2.80 -7.74
CA ASP A 42 18.73 2.94 -9.03
C ASP A 42 17.84 2.50 -10.21
N ASN A 43 16.58 2.96 -10.23
CA ASN A 43 15.52 2.57 -11.18
C ASN A 43 15.18 1.08 -11.21
N HIS A 44 15.64 0.28 -10.24
CA HIS A 44 15.28 -1.13 -10.13
C HIS A 44 14.32 -1.36 -8.97
N ILE A 45 13.25 -2.12 -9.23
CA ILE A 45 12.35 -2.59 -8.19
C ILE A 45 12.80 -3.97 -7.68
N ASN A 46 12.94 -4.10 -6.37
CA ASN A 46 13.32 -5.34 -5.72
C ASN A 46 12.37 -5.64 -4.56
N PRO A 47 12.11 -6.93 -4.25
CA PRO A 47 11.39 -7.29 -3.04
C PRO A 47 12.18 -6.83 -1.81
N ASN A 48 11.47 -6.58 -0.71
CA ASN A 48 12.13 -6.23 0.55
C ASN A 48 13.07 -7.34 1.01
N GLY A 49 14.20 -6.93 1.60
CA GLY A 49 15.19 -7.85 2.16
C GLY A 49 14.84 -8.28 3.59
N PHE A 50 15.61 -9.23 4.11
CA PHE A 50 15.47 -9.78 5.46
C PHE A 50 15.51 -8.73 6.57
N ILE A 51 16.27 -7.62 6.39
CA ILE A 51 16.34 -6.52 7.37
C ILE A 51 14.96 -5.90 7.61
N PHE A 52 14.16 -5.75 6.55
CA PHE A 52 12.82 -5.18 6.65
C PHE A 52 11.86 -6.15 7.36
N GLU A 53 11.97 -7.45 7.08
CA GLU A 53 11.19 -8.49 7.76
C GLU A 53 11.52 -8.55 9.25
N PHE A 54 12.81 -8.45 9.60
CA PHE A 54 13.26 -8.37 10.99
C PHE A 54 12.74 -7.11 11.69
N SER A 55 12.78 -5.96 11.02
CA SER A 55 12.23 -4.70 11.54
C SER A 55 10.72 -4.82 11.79
N GLY A 56 9.97 -5.40 10.86
CA GLY A 56 8.54 -5.63 11.02
C GLY A 56 8.22 -6.59 12.16
N PHE A 57 9.01 -7.67 12.31
CA PHE A 57 8.87 -8.62 13.42
C PHE A 57 9.17 -7.96 14.78
N SER A 58 10.22 -7.14 14.85
CA SER A 58 10.52 -6.36 16.06
C SER A 58 9.37 -5.39 16.39
N GLY A 59 8.78 -4.75 15.37
CA GLY A 59 7.58 -3.92 15.53
C GLY A 59 6.39 -4.70 16.07
N LEU A 60 6.18 -5.94 15.61
CA LEU A 60 5.12 -6.82 16.09
C LEU A 60 5.31 -7.18 17.57
N CYS A 61 6.51 -7.60 17.96
CA CYS A 61 6.83 -7.91 19.35
C CYS A 61 6.63 -6.69 20.26
N PHE A 62 7.05 -5.52 19.80
CA PHE A 62 6.85 -4.26 20.50
C PHE A 62 5.36 -3.92 20.67
N ALA A 63 4.57 -4.01 19.59
CA ALA A 63 3.13 -3.76 19.63
C ALA A 63 2.40 -4.73 20.56
N PHE A 64 2.79 -6.01 20.56
CA PHE A 64 2.26 -7.00 21.49
C PHE A 64 2.59 -6.64 22.95
N GLY A 65 3.87 -6.40 23.25
CA GLY A 65 4.32 -6.06 24.60
C GLY A 65 3.66 -4.78 25.12
N ALA A 66 3.55 -3.75 24.28
CA ALA A 66 2.92 -2.49 24.65
C ALA A 66 1.40 -2.63 24.84
N THR A 67 0.74 -3.52 24.08
CA THR A 67 -0.68 -3.86 24.29
C THR A 67 -0.87 -4.53 25.64
N VAL A 68 -0.08 -5.56 25.95
CA VAL A 68 -0.14 -6.26 27.25
C VAL A 68 0.15 -5.31 28.41
N TYR A 69 1.18 -4.47 28.29
CA TYR A 69 1.51 -3.46 29.28
C TYR A 69 0.34 -2.51 29.57
N ARG A 70 -0.36 -2.04 28.53
CA ARG A 70 -1.55 -1.20 28.70
C ARG A 70 -2.66 -1.94 29.41
N LEU A 71 -2.95 -3.19 29.05
CA LEU A 71 -3.99 -3.97 29.72
C LEU A 71 -3.70 -4.07 31.23
N LEU A 72 -2.47 -4.42 31.59
CA LEU A 72 -2.04 -4.52 33.00
C LEU A 72 -2.08 -3.18 33.75
N LYS A 73 -1.66 -2.08 33.11
CA LYS A 73 -1.66 -0.75 33.74
C LYS A 73 -3.08 -0.30 34.10
N ASN A 74 -4.06 -0.60 33.25
CA ASN A 74 -5.43 -0.14 33.44
C ASN A 74 -6.20 -0.95 34.50
N GLU A 75 -5.87 -2.24 34.70
CA GLU A 75 -6.40 -3.01 35.82
C GLU A 75 -6.07 -2.35 37.18
N ASN A 76 -4.88 -1.77 37.31
CA ASN A 76 -4.41 -1.13 38.54
C ASN A 76 -5.05 0.24 38.82
N SER A 77 -5.59 0.92 37.82
CA SER A 77 -6.14 2.28 37.99
C SER A 77 -7.55 2.33 38.60
N GLY A 78 -8.16 1.18 38.92
CA GLY A 78 -9.52 1.12 39.44
C GLY A 78 -10.53 1.51 38.36
N PHE A 79 -10.98 0.53 37.59
CA PHE A 79 -11.93 0.77 36.50
C PHE A 79 -13.23 1.41 37.00
N ASP A 80 -13.66 2.48 36.32
CA ASP A 80 -15.04 2.97 36.40
C ASP A 80 -16.01 1.84 36.01
N SER A 81 -17.16 1.78 36.67
CA SER A 81 -18.16 0.70 36.51
C SER A 81 -18.88 0.69 35.15
N ASN A 82 -18.48 1.54 34.19
CA ASN A 82 -19.11 1.61 32.88
C ASN A 82 -18.62 0.50 31.95
N VAL A 83 -19.48 -0.49 31.73
CA VAL A 83 -19.27 -1.64 30.83
C VAL A 83 -18.84 -1.19 29.43
N MET A 84 -19.40 -0.10 28.90
CA MET A 84 -19.10 0.37 27.55
C MET A 84 -17.65 0.85 27.42
N THR A 85 -17.15 1.58 28.42
CA THR A 85 -15.76 2.04 28.46
C THR A 85 -14.81 0.86 28.49
N ASN A 86 -15.13 -0.18 29.27
CA ASN A 86 -14.30 -1.38 29.36
C ASN A 86 -14.25 -2.13 28.03
N ILE A 87 -15.40 -2.31 27.35
CA ILE A 87 -15.43 -2.97 26.04
C ILE A 87 -14.54 -2.23 25.04
N ILE A 88 -14.68 -0.90 24.93
CA ILE A 88 -13.86 -0.08 24.01
C ILE A 88 -12.37 -0.21 24.36
N HIS A 89 -12.07 -0.22 25.65
CA HIS A 89 -10.70 -0.30 26.16
C HIS A 89 -10.01 -1.63 25.80
N TYR A 90 -10.68 -2.78 25.94
CA TYR A 90 -10.10 -4.07 25.56
C TYR A 90 -10.17 -4.34 24.06
N PHE A 91 -11.27 -3.95 23.41
CA PHE A 91 -11.54 -4.27 22.01
C PHE A 91 -10.62 -3.50 21.05
N LEU A 92 -10.40 -2.19 21.27
CA LEU A 92 -9.59 -1.39 20.36
C LEU A 92 -8.12 -1.88 20.27
N PRO A 93 -7.40 -2.14 21.38
CA PRO A 93 -6.05 -2.72 21.34
C PRO A 93 -6.01 -4.12 20.73
N ALA A 94 -7.01 -4.96 20.95
CA ALA A 94 -7.08 -6.28 20.34
C ALA A 94 -7.22 -6.18 18.82
N MET A 95 -8.14 -5.34 18.32
CA MET A 95 -8.31 -5.08 16.89
C MET A 95 -7.06 -4.46 16.26
N ARG A 96 -6.38 -3.57 17.00
CA ARG A 96 -5.09 -2.98 16.60
C ARG A 96 -4.02 -4.05 16.37
N LEU A 97 -3.85 -4.93 17.35
CA LEU A 97 -2.88 -6.00 17.28
C LEU A 97 -3.22 -6.96 16.13
N LEU A 98 -4.50 -7.29 15.94
CA LEU A 98 -4.96 -8.11 14.82
C LEU A 98 -4.58 -7.46 13.48
N GLY A 99 -4.87 -6.17 13.30
CA GLY A 99 -4.52 -5.42 12.09
C GLY A 99 -3.00 -5.34 11.86
N PHE A 100 -2.20 -5.29 12.94
CA PHE A 100 -0.75 -5.37 12.84
C PHE A 100 -0.30 -6.73 12.31
N VAL A 101 -0.80 -7.81 12.93
CA VAL A 101 -0.45 -9.18 12.55
C VAL A 101 -0.84 -9.45 11.10
N THR A 102 -2.07 -9.09 10.70
CA THR A 102 -2.53 -9.31 9.32
C THR A 102 -1.68 -8.54 8.33
N ASN A 103 -1.42 -7.25 8.54
CA ASN A 103 -0.59 -6.45 7.64
C ASN A 103 0.83 -6.99 7.51
N PHE A 104 1.45 -7.40 8.63
CA PHE A 104 2.79 -8.00 8.63
C PHE A 104 2.82 -9.32 7.85
N VAL A 105 1.86 -10.22 8.10
CA VAL A 105 1.75 -11.51 7.42
C VAL A 105 1.53 -11.30 5.92
N LEU A 106 0.63 -10.40 5.53
CA LEU A 106 0.36 -10.09 4.12
C LEU A 106 1.57 -9.50 3.41
N THR A 107 2.31 -8.62 4.07
CA THR A 107 3.54 -8.03 3.53
C THR A 107 4.58 -9.12 3.24
N ILE A 108 4.72 -10.13 4.10
CA ILE A 108 5.64 -11.25 3.89
C ILE A 108 5.16 -12.17 2.76
N ILE A 109 3.89 -12.59 2.80
CA ILE A 109 3.32 -13.53 1.82
C ILE A 109 3.34 -12.93 0.41
N HIS A 110 2.98 -11.66 0.28
CA HIS A 110 2.78 -11.01 -1.02
C HIS A 110 3.95 -10.13 -1.47
N ARG A 111 5.12 -10.19 -0.83
CA ARG A 111 6.29 -9.36 -1.19
C ARG A 111 6.65 -9.43 -2.69
N TYR A 112 6.56 -10.61 -3.30
CA TYR A 112 6.85 -10.79 -4.72
C TYR A 112 5.69 -10.34 -5.62
N ASN A 113 4.44 -10.56 -5.18
CA ASN A 113 3.26 -10.16 -5.93
C ASN A 113 3.20 -8.63 -6.08
N ASN A 114 3.60 -7.88 -5.05
CA ASN A 114 3.68 -6.42 -5.13
C ASN A 114 4.69 -5.93 -6.19
N VAL A 115 5.83 -6.62 -6.33
CA VAL A 115 6.82 -6.30 -7.39
C VAL A 115 6.26 -6.64 -8.77
N ILE A 116 5.67 -7.84 -8.91
CA ILE A 116 5.04 -8.30 -10.16
C ILE A 116 3.91 -7.36 -10.58
N LEU A 117 3.11 -6.86 -9.63
CA LEU A 117 2.05 -5.89 -9.87
C LEU A 117 2.61 -4.60 -10.50
N VAL A 118 3.69 -4.04 -9.95
CA VAL A 118 4.33 -2.85 -10.50
C VAL A 118 4.90 -3.11 -11.90
N LEU A 119 5.51 -4.28 -12.12
CA LEU A 119 6.02 -4.65 -13.45
C LEU A 119 4.88 -4.80 -14.48
N HIS A 120 3.72 -5.32 -14.08
CA HIS A 120 2.55 -5.35 -14.95
C HIS A 120 2.02 -3.95 -15.25
N ILE A 121 1.93 -3.08 -14.24
CA ILE A 121 1.58 -1.66 -14.42
C ILE A 121 2.51 -0.99 -15.45
N GLN A 122 3.81 -1.24 -15.36
CA GLN A 122 4.78 -0.70 -16.32
C GLN A 122 4.56 -1.25 -17.75
N ARG A 123 4.27 -2.55 -17.91
CA ARG A 123 3.96 -3.11 -19.23
C ARG A 123 2.69 -2.51 -19.83
N ILE A 124 1.66 -2.33 -19.02
CA ILE A 124 0.42 -1.66 -19.43
C ILE A 124 0.73 -0.22 -19.88
N TYR A 125 1.51 0.51 -19.06
CA TYR A 125 1.91 1.87 -19.34
C TYR A 125 2.68 2.01 -20.68
N ARG A 126 3.58 1.08 -21.01
CA ARG A 126 4.28 1.08 -22.31
C ARG A 126 3.39 0.77 -23.50
N SER A 127 2.28 0.07 -23.28
CA SER A 127 1.37 -0.38 -24.34
C SER A 127 0.24 0.60 -24.65
N ILE A 128 -0.08 1.51 -23.74
CA ILE A 128 -1.18 2.47 -23.85
C ILE A 128 -0.59 3.87 -23.73
N ASP A 129 -0.91 4.78 -24.66
CA ASP A 129 -0.48 6.18 -24.57
C ASP A 129 -1.19 6.89 -23.40
N PHE A 130 -0.60 6.79 -22.22
CA PHE A 130 -1.10 7.40 -20.99
C PHE A 130 -0.40 8.74 -20.67
N SER A 131 0.53 9.18 -21.53
CA SER A 131 1.43 10.31 -21.28
C SER A 131 0.70 11.58 -20.81
N LYS A 132 -0.41 11.93 -21.45
CA LYS A 132 -1.20 13.15 -21.16
C LYS A 132 -1.85 13.17 -19.78
N SER A 133 -2.17 12.01 -19.22
CA SER A 133 -2.90 11.90 -17.94
C SER A 133 -1.97 11.59 -16.75
N VAL A 134 -0.70 11.25 -17.00
CA VAL A 134 0.30 10.99 -15.95
C VAL A 134 0.45 12.17 -15.00
N ASP A 135 0.67 13.38 -15.52
CA ASP A 135 0.96 14.55 -14.68
C ASP A 135 -0.22 14.86 -13.75
N SER A 136 -1.45 14.79 -14.27
CA SER A 136 -2.67 14.96 -13.47
C SER A 136 -2.79 13.89 -12.39
N TYR A 137 -2.48 12.63 -12.72
CA TYR A 137 -2.53 11.52 -11.76
C TYR A 137 -1.46 11.66 -10.66
N VAL A 138 -0.22 12.01 -11.02
CA VAL A 138 0.88 12.27 -10.08
C VAL A 138 0.53 13.43 -9.13
N LEU A 139 -0.04 14.52 -9.67
CA LEU A 139 -0.49 15.64 -8.85
C LEU A 139 -1.59 15.21 -7.87
N GLY A 140 -2.57 14.41 -8.32
CA GLY A 140 -3.60 13.83 -7.47
C GLY A 140 -3.04 12.96 -6.35
N ASN A 141 -2.00 12.16 -6.63
CA ASN A 141 -1.30 11.35 -5.62
C ASN A 141 -0.63 12.23 -4.56
N ARG A 142 0.06 13.30 -4.96
CA ARG A 142 0.69 14.25 -4.04
C ARG A 142 -0.32 14.94 -3.13
N ILE A 143 -1.44 15.41 -3.71
CA ILE A 143 -2.53 16.01 -2.93
C ILE A 143 -3.11 15.01 -1.93
N THR A 144 -3.30 13.76 -2.34
CA THR A 144 -3.80 12.70 -1.46
C THR A 144 -2.87 12.47 -0.28
N VAL A 145 -1.57 12.32 -0.52
CA VAL A 145 -0.56 12.18 0.54
C VAL A 145 -0.60 13.37 1.50
N ALA A 146 -0.71 14.60 0.99
CA ALA A 146 -0.82 15.79 1.82
C ALA A 146 -2.09 15.76 2.70
N ILE A 147 -3.24 15.38 2.15
CA ILE A 147 -4.49 15.26 2.90
C ILE A 147 -4.36 14.23 4.02
N ILE A 148 -3.77 13.07 3.75
CA ILE A 148 -3.56 12.01 4.76
C ILE A 148 -2.70 12.53 5.92
N LEU A 149 -1.58 13.17 5.60
CA LEU A 149 -0.65 13.69 6.60
C LEU A 149 -1.31 14.79 7.45
N VAL A 150 -2.02 15.72 6.82
CA VAL A 150 -2.74 16.80 7.53
C VAL A 150 -3.84 16.22 8.42
N THR A 151 -4.64 15.30 7.90
CA THR A 151 -5.76 14.71 8.64
C THR A 151 -5.26 13.94 9.86
N ASN A 152 -4.25 13.08 9.68
CA ASN A 152 -3.65 12.34 10.78
C ASN A 152 -2.95 13.26 11.80
N GLY A 153 -2.28 14.32 11.34
CA GLY A 153 -1.67 15.30 12.23
C GLY A 153 -2.68 16.06 13.08
N VAL A 154 -3.84 16.42 12.51
CA VAL A 154 -4.94 17.05 13.25
C VAL A 154 -5.52 16.09 14.29
N ILE A 155 -5.82 14.85 13.90
CA ILE A 155 -6.34 13.81 14.81
C ILE A 155 -5.38 13.60 15.99
N PHE A 156 -4.09 13.46 15.68
CA PHE A 156 -3.04 13.29 16.69
C PHE A 156 -2.96 14.48 17.67
N THR A 157 -3.03 15.71 17.15
CA THR A 157 -2.99 16.93 17.98
C THR A 157 -4.20 17.05 18.90
N VAL A 158 -5.40 16.74 18.39
CA VAL A 158 -6.63 16.71 19.20
C VAL A 158 -6.52 15.62 20.27
N PHE A 159 -6.00 14.45 19.95
CA PHE A 159 -5.84 13.36 20.91
C PHE A 159 -4.88 13.73 22.05
N ILE A 160 -3.71 14.28 21.74
CA ILE A 160 -2.74 14.71 22.76
C ILE A 160 -3.31 15.80 23.67
N THR A 161 -3.99 16.79 23.10
CA THR A 161 -4.55 17.92 23.87
C THR A 161 -5.69 17.47 24.80
N MET A 162 -6.49 16.48 24.40
CA MET A 162 -7.58 15.96 25.24
C MET A 162 -7.09 15.07 26.38
N TYR A 163 -6.06 14.25 26.16
CA TYR A 163 -5.61 13.25 27.14
C TYR A 163 -4.50 13.72 28.08
N ASN A 164 -4.10 15.00 27.99
CA ASN A 164 -3.23 15.69 28.96
C ASN A 164 -1.94 14.92 29.34
N GLY A 165 -1.34 14.23 28.37
CA GLY A 165 -0.14 13.43 28.62
C GLY A 165 0.52 12.95 27.34
N PHE A 166 1.82 13.22 27.23
CA PHE A 166 2.67 12.66 26.17
C PHE A 166 3.16 11.27 26.61
N ASP A 167 2.51 10.23 26.10
CA ASP A 167 2.97 8.84 26.25
C ASP A 167 3.60 8.37 24.95
N VAL A 168 4.91 8.14 24.96
CA VAL A 168 5.69 7.68 23.80
C VAL A 168 5.11 6.40 23.20
N LEU A 169 4.59 5.48 24.02
CA LEU A 169 3.99 4.25 23.52
C LEU A 169 2.73 4.57 22.70
N ASN A 170 1.91 5.53 23.14
CA ASN A 170 0.72 5.98 22.40
C ASN A 170 1.09 6.56 21.05
N VAL A 171 2.09 7.43 21.01
CA VAL A 171 2.58 8.01 19.76
C VAL A 171 3.04 6.94 18.77
N LEU A 172 3.78 5.93 19.23
CA LEU A 172 4.26 4.86 18.35
C LEU A 172 3.10 4.02 17.77
N PHE A 173 2.06 3.75 18.55
CA PHE A 173 0.86 3.08 18.03
C PHE A 173 0.11 3.94 17.03
N ASP A 174 -0.02 5.23 17.29
CA ASP A 174 -0.74 6.15 16.39
C ASP A 174 0.00 6.29 15.06
N ILE A 175 1.33 6.36 15.06
CA ILE A 175 2.17 6.31 13.84
C ILE A 175 1.88 5.03 13.03
N TYR A 176 1.71 3.89 13.69
CA TYR A 176 1.36 2.66 13.01
C TYR A 176 -0.02 2.71 12.35
N PHE A 177 -1.00 3.38 12.97
CA PHE A 177 -2.30 3.58 12.34
C PHE A 177 -2.23 4.42 11.08
N VAL A 178 -1.45 5.49 11.10
CA VAL A 178 -1.19 6.28 9.88
C VAL A 178 -0.66 5.38 8.77
N THR A 179 0.14 4.38 9.13
CA THR A 179 0.69 3.41 8.16
C THR A 179 -0.40 2.56 7.51
N LEU A 180 -1.38 2.07 8.28
CA LEU A 180 -2.53 1.33 7.75
C LEU A 180 -3.39 2.20 6.83
N ASP A 181 -3.66 3.45 7.24
CA ASP A 181 -4.42 4.40 6.42
C ASP A 181 -3.71 4.69 5.09
N VAL A 182 -2.40 4.90 5.13
CA VAL A 182 -1.57 5.11 3.95
C VAL A 182 -1.61 3.88 3.04
N ASP A 183 -1.53 2.67 3.60
CA ASP A 183 -1.54 1.45 2.82
C ASP A 183 -2.90 1.18 2.14
N PHE A 184 -3.99 1.44 2.86
CA PHE A 184 -5.35 1.37 2.32
C PHE A 184 -5.55 2.37 1.19
N ILE A 185 -5.10 3.62 1.36
CA ILE A 185 -5.23 4.64 0.32
C ILE A 185 -4.31 4.35 -0.87
N TYR A 186 -3.13 3.78 -0.63
CA TYR A 186 -2.27 3.28 -1.69
C TYR A 186 -2.99 2.21 -2.53
N ALA A 187 -3.64 1.23 -1.89
CA ALA A 187 -4.43 0.21 -2.57
C ALA A 187 -5.54 0.83 -3.45
N ILE A 188 -6.33 1.76 -2.89
CA ILE A 188 -7.35 2.49 -3.64
C ILE A 188 -6.75 3.21 -4.85
N ARG A 189 -5.60 3.87 -4.69
CA ARG A 189 -4.95 4.60 -5.79
C ARG A 189 -4.48 3.67 -6.89
N ILE A 190 -3.89 2.52 -6.56
CA ILE A 190 -3.54 1.49 -7.54
C ILE A 190 -4.80 1.00 -8.29
N LEU A 191 -5.91 0.76 -7.59
CA LEU A 191 -7.16 0.37 -8.23
C LEU A 191 -7.66 1.44 -9.22
N ILE A 192 -7.66 2.72 -8.80
CA ILE A 192 -8.04 3.85 -9.67
C ILE A 192 -7.11 3.92 -10.90
N LEU A 193 -5.82 3.64 -10.74
CA LEU A 193 -4.87 3.61 -11.87
C LEU A 193 -5.24 2.50 -12.87
N LEU A 194 -5.54 1.30 -12.38
CA LEU A 194 -5.96 0.18 -13.23
C LEU A 194 -7.27 0.47 -13.97
N VAL A 195 -8.24 1.11 -13.30
CA VAL A 195 -9.50 1.54 -13.93
C VAL A 195 -9.21 2.55 -15.06
N ARG A 196 -8.34 3.54 -14.82
CA ARG A 196 -7.96 4.50 -15.87
C ARG A 196 -7.26 3.85 -17.06
N PHE A 197 -6.40 2.86 -16.82
CA PHE A 197 -5.80 2.10 -17.93
C PHE A 197 -6.86 1.35 -18.73
N LEU A 198 -7.86 0.77 -18.08
CA LEU A 198 -8.96 0.11 -18.75
C LEU A 198 -9.81 1.10 -19.59
N GLU A 199 -10.06 2.30 -19.08
CA GLU A 199 -10.78 3.35 -19.82
C GLU A 199 -10.03 3.80 -21.08
N GLU A 200 -8.73 4.07 -20.97
CA GLU A 200 -7.90 4.44 -22.13
C GLU A 200 -7.74 3.28 -23.13
N TRP A 201 -7.72 2.05 -22.63
CA TRP A 201 -7.75 0.85 -23.47
C TRP A 201 -9.05 0.76 -24.28
N ILE A 202 -10.21 0.92 -23.64
CA ILE A 202 -11.53 0.91 -24.31
C ILE A 202 -11.59 2.01 -25.38
N LYS A 203 -11.10 3.21 -25.06
CA LYS A 203 -11.06 4.33 -25.99
C LYS A 203 -10.16 4.04 -27.20
N SER A 204 -8.98 3.47 -26.96
CA SER A 204 -8.04 3.07 -28.02
C SER A 204 -8.66 1.99 -28.91
N ASN A 205 -9.39 1.04 -28.34
CA ASN A 205 -10.06 -0.02 -29.10
C ASN A 205 -11.12 0.52 -30.08
N LYS A 206 -11.93 1.50 -29.64
CA LYS A 206 -12.95 2.13 -30.50
C LYS A 206 -12.33 2.85 -31.71
N LEU A 207 -11.19 3.52 -31.50
CA LEU A 207 -10.48 4.20 -32.59
C LEU A 207 -9.94 3.23 -33.65
N ILE A 208 -9.51 2.03 -33.24
CA ILE A 208 -9.06 0.99 -34.18
C ILE A 208 -10.20 0.50 -35.06
N GLU A 209 -11.36 0.24 -34.45
CA GLU A 209 -12.55 -0.25 -35.15
C GLU A 209 -13.01 0.74 -36.21
N GLU A 210 -12.93 2.04 -35.92
CA GLU A 210 -13.27 3.12 -36.87
C GLU A 210 -12.25 3.29 -38.00
N GLN A 211 -10.95 3.08 -37.73
CA GLN A 211 -9.87 3.40 -38.67
C GLN A 211 -9.37 2.20 -39.50
N ALA A 212 -9.95 1.00 -39.32
CA ALA A 212 -9.55 -0.24 -40.00
C ALA A 212 -8.02 -0.48 -39.97
N ILE A 213 -7.41 -0.22 -38.81
CA ILE A 213 -5.95 -0.28 -38.63
C ILE A 213 -5.43 -1.72 -38.68
N ASP A 214 -4.20 -1.85 -39.17
CA ASP A 214 -3.40 -3.07 -39.32
C ASP A 214 -3.38 -4.01 -38.09
N GLY A 215 -3.25 -5.32 -38.36
CA GLY A 215 -3.37 -6.41 -37.39
C GLY A 215 -2.30 -6.42 -36.29
N GLU A 216 -1.13 -5.82 -36.51
CA GLU A 216 -0.07 -5.74 -35.48
C GLU A 216 -0.52 -4.90 -34.27
N TYR A 217 -1.19 -3.77 -34.52
CA TYR A 217 -1.66 -2.89 -33.45
C TYR A 217 -2.76 -3.54 -32.61
N SER A 218 -3.67 -4.29 -33.27
CA SER A 218 -4.69 -5.10 -32.59
C SER A 218 -4.08 -6.15 -31.66
N SER A 219 -2.97 -6.79 -32.06
CA SER A 219 -2.26 -7.75 -31.20
C SER A 219 -1.69 -7.10 -29.94
N LYS A 220 -1.05 -5.94 -30.06
CA LYS A 220 -0.51 -5.19 -28.90
C LYS A 220 -1.63 -4.77 -27.93
N LEU A 221 -2.75 -4.29 -28.47
CA LEU A 221 -3.90 -3.89 -27.66
C LEU A 221 -4.55 -5.08 -26.93
N ARG A 222 -4.63 -6.25 -27.57
CA ARG A 222 -5.10 -7.46 -26.89
C ARG A 222 -4.15 -7.90 -25.77
N GLU A 223 -2.84 -7.75 -25.98
CA GLU A 223 -1.83 -8.06 -24.96
C GLU A 223 -1.95 -7.12 -23.74
N SER A 224 -2.15 -5.82 -23.97
CA SER A 224 -2.33 -4.85 -22.88
C SER A 224 -3.56 -5.16 -22.01
N HIS A 225 -4.68 -5.57 -22.63
CA HIS A 225 -5.87 -5.99 -21.89
C HIS A 225 -5.58 -7.18 -20.97
N ARG A 226 -4.84 -8.18 -21.47
CA ARG A 226 -4.42 -9.32 -20.66
C ARG A 226 -3.57 -8.88 -19.47
N TYR A 227 -2.66 -7.94 -19.64
CA TYR A 227 -1.87 -7.42 -18.52
C TYR A 227 -2.71 -6.62 -17.52
N ILE A 228 -3.72 -5.85 -17.96
CA ILE A 228 -4.66 -5.16 -17.06
C ILE A 228 -5.39 -6.18 -16.18
N LEU A 229 -5.91 -7.27 -16.76
CA LEU A 229 -6.58 -8.33 -16.01
C LEU A 229 -5.63 -9.02 -15.02
N LEU A 230 -4.42 -9.36 -15.45
CA LEU A 230 -3.41 -9.97 -14.57
C LEU A 230 -3.02 -9.03 -13.43
N ALA A 231 -2.84 -7.73 -13.70
CA ALA A 231 -2.55 -6.74 -12.67
C ALA A 231 -3.72 -6.63 -11.67
N TYR A 232 -4.97 -6.67 -12.15
CA TYR A 232 -6.15 -6.65 -11.30
C TYR A 232 -6.27 -7.91 -10.43
N GLU A 233 -6.00 -9.10 -10.97
CA GLU A 233 -5.96 -10.35 -10.20
C GLU A 233 -4.86 -10.33 -9.13
N MET A 234 -3.68 -9.81 -9.47
CA MET A 234 -2.58 -9.62 -8.51
C MET A 234 -2.97 -8.63 -7.43
N TYR A 235 -3.52 -7.47 -7.80
CA TYR A 235 -4.04 -6.47 -6.86
C TYR A 235 -5.04 -7.12 -5.90
N LYS A 236 -6.08 -7.78 -6.43
CA LYS A 236 -7.10 -8.49 -5.66
C LYS A 236 -6.48 -9.49 -4.69
N THR A 237 -5.53 -10.29 -5.14
CA THR A 237 -4.81 -11.25 -4.28
C THR A 237 -4.05 -10.56 -3.16
N THR A 238 -3.44 -9.40 -3.41
CA THR A 238 -2.68 -8.65 -2.40
C THR A 238 -3.55 -7.85 -1.43
N THR A 239 -4.76 -7.45 -1.80
CA THR A 239 -5.60 -6.53 -1.02
C THR A 239 -6.86 -7.17 -0.44
N GLN A 240 -7.28 -8.35 -0.88
CA GLN A 240 -8.52 -8.98 -0.39
C GLN A 240 -8.53 -9.32 1.11
N LEU A 241 -7.35 -9.35 1.73
CA LEU A 241 -7.18 -9.69 3.14
C LEU A 241 -6.87 -8.46 4.01
N MET A 242 -6.76 -7.27 3.40
CA MET A 242 -6.71 -5.98 4.09
C MET A 242 -8.11 -5.50 4.39
#